data_AF-A0AAW2XEM6-F1
#
_entry.id   AF-A0AAW2XEM6-F1
#
_cell.length_a   1.000
_cell.length_b   1.000
_cell.length_c   1.000
_cell.angle_alpha   90.00
_cell.angle_beta   90.00
_cell.angle_gamma   90.00
#
_symmetry.space_group_name_H-M   'P 1'
#
loop_
_entity.id
_entity.type
_entity.pdbx_description
1 polymer ?
#
loop_
_entity_poly.entity_id
_entity_poly.type
_entity_poly.pdbx_seq_one_letter_code
_entity_poly.pdbx_strand_id
1 'polypeptide(L)' 'MAAWFYDNNEAIAQAKEPRSHHRSKHSLRRYHLLAEMVTRGDVQIDRVSSAENIADSLTKLVS' A
#
# COMPACT_ATOMS: atom_id res chain seq x y z
N MET A 1 -4.00 -16.37 1.92
CA MET A 1 -4.49 -14.99 1.72
C MET A 1 -4.07 -14.16 2.92
N ALA A 2 -3.15 -13.22 2.74
CA ALA A 2 -2.70 -12.31 3.79
C ALA A 2 -3.43 -10.97 3.69
N ALA A 3 -3.80 -10.36 4.81
CA ALA A 3 -4.41 -9.02 4.84
C ALA A 3 -3.34 -7.98 5.17
N TRP A 4 -3.18 -6.98 4.30
CA TRP A 4 -2.27 -5.86 4.50
C TRP A 4 -3.08 -4.59 4.76
N PHE A 5 -2.70 -3.87 5.80
CA PHE A 5 -3.39 -2.67 6.25
C PHE A 5 -2.58 -1.43 5.84
N TYR A 6 -3.21 -0.53 5.11
CA TYR A 6 -2.63 0.75 4.69
C TYR A 6 -3.54 1.91 5.12
N ASP A 7 -2.95 3.04 5.50
CA ASP A 7 -3.68 4.27 5.81
C ASP A 7 -3.64 5.30 4.67
N ASN A 8 -2.76 5.11 3.68
CA ASN A 8 -2.67 5.95 2.50
C ASN A 8 -3.63 5.50 1.39
N ASN A 9 -4.69 6.28 1.19
CA ASN A 9 -5.70 6.02 0.16
C ASN A 9 -5.12 6.01 -1.26
N GLU A 10 -4.13 6.85 -1.57
CA GLU A 10 -3.51 6.84 -2.89
C GLU A 10 -2.75 5.54 -3.12
N ALA A 11 -2.00 5.07 -2.12
CA ALA A 11 -1.29 3.80 -2.22
C ALA A 11 -2.25 2.61 -2.43
N ILE A 12 -3.38 2.60 -1.72
CA ILE A 12 -4.43 1.58 -1.89
C ILE A 12 -5.04 1.66 -3.30
N ALA A 13 -5.38 2.86 -3.77
CA ALA A 13 -5.94 3.06 -5.10
C ALA A 13 -4.97 2.61 -6.18
N GLN A 14 -3.68 2.93 -6.06
CA GLN A 14 -2.64 2.51 -7.01
C GLN A 14 -2.41 1.00 -7.04
N ALA A 15 -2.54 0.32 -5.89
CA ALA A 15 -2.38 -1.14 -5.85
C ALA A 15 -3.58 -1.87 -6.46
N LYS A 16 -4.80 -1.32 -6.33
CA LYS A 16 -6.03 -1.87 -6.92
C LYS A 16 -6.19 -1.50 -8.39
N GLU A 17 -5.81 -0.29 -8.74
CA GLU A 17 -5.87 0.28 -10.09
C GLU A 17 -4.59 1.10 -10.35
N PRO A 18 -3.56 0.49 -10.97
CA PRO A 18 -2.30 1.18 -11.22
C PRO A 18 -2.51 2.31 -12.25
N ARG A 19 -2.60 3.56 -11.77
CA ARG A 19 -2.69 4.73 -12.63
C ARG A 19 -1.28 5.22 -12.92
N SER A 20 -0.93 5.24 -14.20
CA SER A 20 0.37 5.75 -14.65
C SER A 20 0.47 7.26 -14.39
N HIS A 21 1.00 7.64 -13.22
CA HIS A 21 1.36 9.02 -12.91
C HIS A 21 2.87 9.19 -13.14
N HIS A 22 3.24 10.07 -14.07
CA HIS A 22 4.60 10.23 -14.60
C HIS A 22 5.65 10.74 -13.58
N ARG A 23 5.31 10.86 -12.28
CA ARG A 23 6.11 11.57 -11.28
C ARG A 23 6.91 10.72 -10.28
N SER A 24 6.81 9.39 -10.28
CA SER A 24 7.56 8.58 -9.30
C SER A 24 8.16 7.30 -9.88
N LYS A 25 9.43 7.39 -10.32
CA LYS A 25 10.22 6.25 -10.82
C LYS A 25 10.57 5.21 -9.74
N HIS A 26 10.76 5.64 -8.49
CA HIS A 26 11.19 4.74 -7.41
C HIS A 26 10.05 3.90 -6.81
N SER A 27 8.81 4.39 -6.86
CA SER A 27 7.64 3.64 -6.35
C SER A 27 7.07 2.64 -7.36
N LEU A 28 7.36 2.83 -8.66
CA LEU A 28 6.86 2.00 -9.76
C LEU A 28 7.12 0.49 -9.53
N ARG A 29 8.32 0.10 -9.07
CA ARG A 29 8.64 -1.32 -8.84
C ARG A 29 7.84 -1.94 -7.69
N ARG A 30 7.66 -1.19 -6.59
CA ARG A 30 6.88 -1.67 -5.44
C ARG A 30 5.39 -1.76 -5.77
N TYR A 31 4.88 -0.83 -6.59
CA TYR A 31 3.50 -0.87 -7.05
C TYR A 31 3.21 -2.06 -7.95
N HIS A 32 4.08 -2.36 -8.93
CA HIS A 32 3.88 -3.53 -9.79
C HIS A 32 3.83 -4.82 -8.98
N LEU A 33 4.76 -4.99 -8.03
CA LEU A 33 4.78 -6.18 -7.17
C LEU A 33 3.50 -6.29 -6.31
N LEU A 34 3.06 -5.19 -5.71
CA LEU A 34 1.81 -5.14 -4.93
C LEU A 34 0.58 -5.46 -5.79
N ALA A 35 0.48 -4.84 -6.96
CA ALA A 35 -0.63 -5.05 -7.89
C ALA A 35 -0.66 -6.51 -8.38
N GLU A 36 0.49 -7.12 -8.68
CA GLU A 36 0.58 -8.54 -9.02
C GLU A 36 0.12 -9.45 -7.87
N MET A 37 0.55 -9.17 -6.64
CA MET A 37 0.14 -9.95 -5.46
C MET A 37 -1.37 -9.84 -5.18
N VAL A 38 -1.94 -8.64 -5.35
CA VAL A 38 -3.38 -8.41 -5.21
C VAL A 38 -4.15 -9.10 -6.34
N THR A 39 -3.67 -9.00 -7.59
CA THR A 39 -4.30 -9.62 -8.75
C THR A 39 -4.28 -11.15 -8.67
N ARG A 40 -3.20 -11.73 -8.14
CA ARG A 40 -3.10 -13.18 -7.88
C ARG A 40 -3.95 -13.65 -6.69
N GLY A 41 -4.47 -12.72 -5.88
CA GLY A 41 -5.25 -13.03 -4.68
C GLY A 41 -4.42 -13.48 -3.48
N ASP A 42 -3.10 -13.33 -3.54
CA ASP A 42 -2.21 -13.71 -2.43
C ASP A 42 -2.38 -12.75 -1.24
N VAL A 43 -2.65 -11.48 -1.56
CA VAL A 43 -2.78 -10.38 -0.60
C VAL A 43 -4.08 -9.61 -0.85
N GLN A 44 -4.82 -9.34 0.23
CA GLN A 44 -5.93 -8.39 0.25
C GLN A 44 -5.44 -7.09 0.91
N ILE A 45 -5.71 -5.95 0.27
CA ILE A 45 -5.38 -4.63 0.82
C ILE A 45 -6.64 -3.96 1.35
N ASP A 46 -6.61 -3.68 2.65
CA ASP A 46 -7.67 -3.00 3.39
C ASP A 46 -7.17 -1.69 4.00
N ARG A 47 -8.10 -0.75 4.14
CA ARG A 47 -7.82 0.55 4.74
C ARG A 47 -7.87 0.42 6.26
N VAL A 48 -6.85 0.96 6.92
CA VAL A 48 -6.84 1.18 8.38
C VAL A 48 -6.77 2.68 8.65
N SER A 49 -7.35 3.14 9.76
CA SER A 49 -7.18 4.52 10.19
C SER A 49 -5.76 4.73 10.73
N SER A 50 -5.18 5.92 10.59
CA SER A 50 -3.83 6.19 11.13
C SER A 50 -3.77 5.99 12.65
N ALA A 51 -4.88 6.22 13.37
CA ALA A 51 -4.98 5.97 14.81
C ALA A 51 -4.92 4.47 15.16
N GLU A 52 -5.38 3.60 14.27
CA GLU A 52 -5.36 2.13 14.44
C GLU A 52 -4.14 1.48 13.77
N ASN A 53 -3.35 2.27 13.03
CA ASN A 53 -2.13 1.80 12.39
C ASN A 53 -0.99 1.74 13.42
N ILE A 54 -0.87 0.60 14.10
CA ILE A 54 0.21 0.34 15.07
C ILE A 54 1.59 0.56 14.42
N ALA A 55 1.74 0.22 13.13
CA ALA A 55 2.99 0.43 12.41
C ALA A 55 3.33 1.93 12.25
N ASP A 56 2.34 2.80 12.04
CA ASP A 56 2.54 4.26 11.96
C ASP A 56 3.09 4.81 13.29
N SER A 57 2.54 4.35 14.42
CA SER A 57 3.04 4.72 15.76
C SER A 57 4.49 4.31 15.95
N LEU A 58 4.88 3.14 15.45
CA LEU A 58 6.28 2.68 15.48
C LEU A 58 7.19 3.49 14.56
N THR A 59 6.73 3.90 13.37
CA THR A 59 7.53 4.73 12.46
C THR A 59 7.69 6.17 12.93
N LYS A 60 6.69 6.71 13.65
CA LYS A 60 6.74 8.05 14.24
C LYS A 60 7.72 8.14 15.41
N LEU A 61 7.89 7.05 16.16
CA LEU A 61 8.85 6.96 17.28
C LEU A 61 10.32 7.02 16.82
N VAL A 62 10.58 6.80 15.53
CA VAL A 62 11.93 6.77 14.93
C VAL A 62 12.23 8.08 14.18
N SER A 63 11.37 9.11 14.30
CA SER A 63 11.55 10.42 13.67
C SER A 63 12.00 11.51 14.63
#